data_AF-A0A5C5RA94-F1
#
_entry.id   AF-A0A5C5RA94-F1
#
_cell.length_a   1.000
_cell.length_b   1.000
_cell.length_c   1.000
_cell.angle_alpha   90.00
_cell.angle_beta   90.00
_cell.angle_gamma   90.00
#
_symmetry.space_group_name_H-M   'P 1'
#
loop_
_entity.id
_entity.type
_entity.pdbx_description
1 polymer ?
#
loop_
_entity_poly.entity_id
_entity_poly.type
_entity_poly.pdbx_seq_one_letter_code
_entity_poly.pdbx_strand_id
1 'polypeptide(L)'
;MRYLGGMATRRTPGTRNIIDRWHDRDGNPTARDGKGLQYQARYVDPNGREVGKSFPTKKAATVWLNAQTAAAATGGYIAPTKAAITFGQVEARWREGLSGLRPSTIAAYSEQIDARVLPVWKDTPVQAIKRRDVEQWLRGLRKKPTASQRKNGEPGDPVSAATATHALKLVRQIFAVALDPSDPIITVDPTSGVKVAKATATSGRERFASPEEVERVAKAADWLASQPKRPGRRTDREAPADRTETTGSAPVDWAREDVPVSGDGLLIRLLGATGCRFGEMAALRVGRLDLDPEPGRAPSLFVREAAVEVNGVMHVGLPKTTESIRRVPFRRSLVEPLRTHLEHAGILDDDAAFVFSQSDGGALRLRNWSKRVFRPAVALAGVDLNVHGLRHSAATAAIREGMTPVQVARILGHSKPSITLDIYSHEWPDNLTAIGEDD
;
A
#
# COMPACT_ATOMS: atom_id res chain seq x y z
N MET A 1 -49.30 -32.87 16.89
CA MET A 1 -47.94 -33.26 17.31
C MET A 1 -47.18 -31.98 17.66
N ARG A 2 -47.03 -31.65 18.95
CA ARG A 2 -46.35 -30.43 19.42
C ARG A 2 -44.85 -30.69 19.55
N TYR A 3 -44.02 -29.95 18.81
CA TYR A 3 -42.58 -29.88 19.06
C TYR A 3 -42.31 -28.77 20.08
N LEU A 4 -41.92 -29.16 21.30
CA LEU A 4 -41.38 -28.26 22.31
C LEU A 4 -39.90 -28.03 22.01
N GLY A 5 -39.55 -26.83 21.56
CA GLY A 5 -38.18 -26.36 21.49
C GLY A 5 -37.62 -26.16 22.90
N GLY A 6 -36.59 -26.94 23.26
CA GLY A 6 -35.83 -26.74 24.49
C GLY A 6 -35.00 -25.46 24.40
N MET A 7 -35.52 -24.35 24.91
CA MET A 7 -34.73 -23.17 25.23
C MET A 7 -33.66 -23.55 26.26
N ALA A 8 -32.39 -23.44 25.89
CA ALA A 8 -31.30 -23.42 26.86
C ALA A 8 -31.54 -22.25 27.81
N THR A 9 -31.83 -22.53 29.08
CA THR A 9 -32.02 -21.52 30.12
C THR A 9 -30.74 -20.69 30.26
N ARG A 10 -30.77 -19.45 29.75
CA ARG A 10 -29.69 -18.48 29.99
C ARG A 10 -29.63 -18.21 31.50
N ARG A 11 -28.57 -18.68 32.15
CA ARG A 11 -28.32 -18.45 33.59
C ARG A 11 -27.90 -16.99 33.81
N THR A 12 -28.32 -16.39 34.91
CA THR A 12 -28.06 -14.98 35.23
C THR A 12 -26.55 -14.71 35.35
N PRO A 13 -25.97 -13.84 34.50
CA PRO A 13 -24.56 -13.43 34.59
C PRO A 13 -24.20 -12.89 35.98
N GLY A 14 -23.02 -13.23 36.49
CA GLY A 14 -22.56 -12.81 37.82
C GLY A 14 -23.02 -13.73 38.98
N THR A 15 -23.87 -14.73 38.72
CA THR A 15 -24.21 -15.77 39.71
C THR A 15 -22.95 -16.54 40.11
N ARG A 16 -22.68 -16.66 41.42
CA ARG A 16 -21.51 -17.37 41.96
C ARG A 16 -21.90 -18.27 43.13
N ASN A 17 -21.33 -19.48 43.22
CA ASN A 17 -21.60 -20.40 44.32
C ASN A 17 -20.40 -21.32 44.61
N ILE A 18 -20.28 -21.73 45.87
CA ILE A 18 -19.38 -22.79 46.31
C ILE A 18 -20.25 -23.93 46.83
N ILE A 19 -20.14 -25.09 46.20
CA ILE A 19 -20.92 -26.28 46.52
C ILE A 19 -20.02 -27.22 47.34
N ASP A 20 -20.46 -27.60 48.54
CA ASP A 20 -19.91 -28.78 49.23
C ASP A 20 -20.47 -30.02 48.52
N ARG A 21 -19.56 -30.88 48.05
CA ARG A 21 -19.91 -32.10 47.34
C ARG A 21 -19.93 -33.30 48.24
N TRP A 22 -19.39 -33.20 49.45
CA TRP A 22 -19.37 -34.29 50.42
C TRP A 22 -20.59 -34.24 51.32
N HIS A 23 -21.09 -33.05 51.62
CA HIS A 23 -22.28 -32.88 52.47
C HIS A 23 -23.42 -32.21 51.70
N ASP A 24 -24.66 -32.63 51.98
CA ASP A 24 -25.86 -31.99 51.46
C ASP A 24 -26.20 -30.69 52.22
N ARG A 25 -27.38 -30.11 51.97
CA ARG A 25 -27.79 -28.85 52.59
C ARG A 25 -28.06 -28.97 54.10
N ASP A 26 -28.42 -30.16 54.55
CA ASP A 26 -28.74 -30.47 55.95
C ASP A 26 -27.50 -30.99 56.71
N GLY A 27 -26.36 -31.09 56.02
CA GLY A 27 -25.09 -31.54 56.59
C GLY A 27 -24.89 -33.05 56.53
N ASN A 28 -25.77 -33.81 55.87
CA ASN A 28 -25.64 -35.25 55.76
C ASN A 28 -24.61 -35.62 54.68
N PRO A 29 -23.82 -36.71 54.87
CA PRO A 29 -22.91 -37.21 53.87
C PRO A 29 -23.63 -37.60 52.57
N THR A 30 -23.03 -37.23 51.44
CA THR A 30 -23.48 -37.64 50.12
C THR A 30 -22.69 -38.86 49.63
N ALA A 31 -23.10 -39.44 48.49
CA ALA A 31 -22.36 -40.53 47.85
C ALA A 31 -20.90 -40.19 47.44
N ARG A 32 -20.52 -38.90 47.48
CA ARG A 32 -19.17 -38.42 47.19
C ARG A 32 -18.34 -38.14 48.44
N ASP A 33 -18.89 -38.33 49.64
CA ASP A 33 -18.14 -38.14 50.87
C ASP A 33 -16.86 -39.01 50.88
N GLY A 34 -15.74 -38.40 51.26
CA GLY A 34 -14.40 -38.99 51.18
C GLY A 34 -13.86 -39.28 49.77
N LYS A 35 -14.59 -38.94 48.69
CA LYS A 35 -14.21 -39.26 47.30
C LYS A 35 -13.98 -37.99 46.46
N GLY A 36 -12.75 -37.78 46.03
CA GLY A 36 -12.36 -36.64 45.19
C GLY A 36 -12.25 -35.33 45.96
N LEU A 37 -12.39 -34.20 45.26
CA LEU A 37 -12.29 -32.87 45.86
C LEU A 37 -13.64 -32.40 46.43
N GLN A 38 -13.64 -32.02 47.72
CA GLN A 38 -14.83 -31.70 48.51
C GLN A 38 -15.60 -30.47 47.99
N TYR A 39 -14.92 -29.40 47.59
CA TYR A 39 -15.57 -28.13 47.25
C TYR A 39 -15.54 -27.85 45.75
N GLN A 40 -16.64 -27.39 45.17
CA GLN A 40 -16.69 -26.92 43.79
C GLN A 40 -17.12 -25.46 43.72
N ALA A 41 -16.21 -24.59 43.29
CA ALA A 41 -16.52 -23.20 42.99
C ALA A 41 -17.05 -23.09 41.55
N ARG A 42 -18.15 -22.35 41.36
CA ARG A 42 -18.72 -22.06 40.05
C ARG A 42 -19.15 -20.61 39.97
N TYR A 43 -19.00 -20.00 38.79
CA TYR A 43 -19.59 -18.70 38.47
C TYR A 43 -20.12 -18.68 37.04
N VAL A 44 -21.08 -17.79 36.78
CA VAL A 44 -21.58 -17.49 35.44
C VAL A 44 -20.87 -16.22 34.95
N ASP A 45 -20.13 -16.35 33.86
CA ASP A 45 -19.39 -15.24 33.26
C ASP A 45 -20.33 -14.18 32.61
N PRO A 46 -19.82 -13.00 32.20
CA PRO A 46 -20.64 -11.96 31.57
C PRO A 46 -21.36 -12.41 30.28
N ASN A 47 -20.91 -13.50 29.64
CA ASN A 47 -21.52 -14.07 28.44
C ASN A 47 -22.58 -15.14 28.77
N GLY A 48 -22.88 -15.37 30.05
CA GLY A 48 -23.86 -16.35 30.50
C GLY A 48 -23.33 -17.79 30.56
N ARG A 49 -22.03 -18.01 30.43
CA ARG A 49 -21.42 -19.35 30.49
C ARG A 49 -20.99 -19.69 31.91
N GLU A 50 -21.34 -20.89 32.38
CA GLU A 50 -20.88 -21.40 33.67
C GLU A 50 -19.45 -21.94 33.58
N VAL A 51 -18.58 -21.44 34.46
CA VAL A 51 -17.21 -21.89 34.65
C VAL A 51 -17.08 -22.42 36.07
N GLY A 52 -16.44 -23.58 36.25
CA GLY A 52 -16.26 -24.16 37.57
C GLY A 52 -14.99 -24.99 37.74
N LYS A 53 -14.48 -25.03 38.98
CA LYS A 53 -13.30 -25.81 39.38
C LYS A 53 -13.49 -26.40 40.77
N SER A 54 -12.92 -27.57 41.02
CA SER A 54 -13.01 -28.27 42.32
C SER A 54 -11.73 -28.12 43.14
N PHE A 55 -11.85 -28.13 44.48
CA PHE A 55 -10.81 -27.83 45.45
C PHE A 55 -10.95 -28.71 46.71
N PRO A 56 -9.83 -28.98 47.40
CA PRO A 56 -9.85 -29.77 48.64
C PRO A 56 -10.40 -28.98 49.83
N THR A 57 -10.31 -27.64 49.84
CA THR A 57 -10.78 -26.81 50.96
C THR A 57 -11.69 -25.67 50.49
N LYS A 58 -12.65 -25.29 51.34
CA LYS A 58 -13.56 -24.16 51.09
C LYS A 58 -12.78 -22.86 50.89
N LYS A 59 -11.70 -22.67 51.66
CA LYS A 59 -10.81 -21.49 51.55
C LYS A 59 -10.17 -21.38 50.18
N ALA A 60 -9.64 -22.47 49.62
CA ALA A 60 -9.06 -22.47 48.27
C ALA A 60 -10.11 -22.19 47.17
N ALA A 61 -11.31 -22.78 47.32
CA ALA A 61 -12.44 -22.51 46.44
C ALA A 61 -12.86 -21.02 46.47
N THR A 62 -12.93 -20.41 47.66
CA THR A 62 -13.27 -19.00 47.85
C THR A 62 -12.23 -18.07 47.24
N VAL A 63 -10.93 -18.32 47.47
CA VAL A 63 -9.85 -17.49 46.90
C VAL A 63 -9.90 -17.51 45.38
N TRP A 64 -10.06 -18.70 44.78
CA TRP A 64 -10.18 -18.83 43.34
C TRP A 64 -11.42 -18.12 42.79
N LEU A 65 -12.58 -18.31 43.43
CA LEU A 65 -13.84 -17.70 42.99
C LEU A 65 -13.77 -16.16 43.04
N ASN A 66 -13.22 -15.61 44.13
CA ASN A 66 -13.05 -14.16 44.27
C ASN A 66 -12.13 -13.59 43.19
N ALA A 67 -11.00 -14.25 42.89
CA ALA A 67 -10.10 -13.84 41.82
C ALA A 67 -10.77 -13.84 40.43
N GLN A 68 -11.60 -14.85 40.13
CA GLN A 68 -12.33 -14.92 38.86
C GLN A 68 -13.44 -13.86 38.75
N THR A 69 -14.20 -13.64 39.83
CA THR A 69 -15.27 -12.63 39.83
C THR A 69 -14.75 -11.19 39.82
N ALA A 70 -13.58 -10.92 40.42
CA ALA A 70 -12.94 -9.60 40.37
C ALA A 70 -12.50 -9.25 38.94
N ALA A 71 -11.98 -10.21 38.17
CA ALA A 71 -11.67 -10.03 36.75
C ALA A 71 -12.93 -9.77 35.91
N ALA A 72 -14.05 -10.44 36.22
CA ALA A 72 -15.34 -10.24 35.53
C ALA A 72 -15.98 -8.88 35.84
N ALA A 73 -15.85 -8.37 37.07
CA ALA A 73 -16.44 -7.10 37.49
C ALA A 73 -15.69 -5.85 36.99
N THR A 74 -14.39 -5.96 36.69
CA THR A 74 -13.53 -4.85 36.25
C THR A 74 -13.44 -4.70 34.73
N GLY A 75 -14.26 -5.44 33.97
CA GLY A 75 -14.21 -5.43 32.49
C GLY A 75 -12.96 -6.08 31.88
N GLY A 76 -12.13 -6.71 32.71
CA GLY A 76 -10.86 -7.35 32.30
C GLY A 76 -10.97 -8.85 32.04
N TYR A 77 -12.15 -9.45 32.14
CA TYR A 77 -12.32 -10.89 31.97
C TYR A 77 -12.30 -11.29 30.51
N ILE A 78 -11.26 -12.04 30.15
CA ILE A 78 -11.15 -12.72 28.86
C ILE A 78 -11.28 -14.22 29.13
N ALA A 79 -12.22 -14.86 28.43
CA ALA A 79 -12.46 -16.30 28.58
C ALA A 79 -11.13 -17.09 28.38
N PRO A 80 -10.82 -18.09 29.22
CA PRO A 80 -9.58 -18.88 29.11
C PRO A 80 -9.36 -19.51 27.73
N THR A 81 -10.43 -19.80 26.99
CA THR A 81 -10.39 -20.31 25.62
C THR A 81 -9.84 -19.30 24.61
N LYS A 82 -9.95 -17.99 24.90
CA LYS A 82 -9.43 -16.91 24.05
C LYS A 82 -7.95 -16.61 24.31
N ALA A 83 -7.40 -17.07 25.44
CA ALA A 83 -5.98 -16.84 25.79
C ALA A 83 -4.99 -17.50 24.80
N ALA A 84 -5.42 -18.57 24.13
CA ALA A 84 -4.63 -19.27 23.12
C ALA A 84 -4.77 -18.70 21.71
N ILE A 85 -5.65 -17.71 21.48
CA ILE A 85 -5.82 -17.13 20.15
C ILE A 85 -4.54 -16.40 19.75
N THR A 86 -3.99 -16.80 18.61
CA THR A 86 -2.75 -16.26 18.06
C THR A 86 -3.01 -14.98 17.26
N PHE A 87 -1.96 -14.18 17.06
CA PHE A 87 -2.03 -13.02 16.17
C PHE A 87 -2.46 -13.42 14.75
N GLY A 88 -1.95 -14.54 14.21
CA GLY A 88 -2.32 -15.02 12.88
C GLY A 88 -3.81 -15.35 12.75
N GLN A 89 -4.46 -15.82 13.82
CA GLN A 89 -5.91 -16.06 13.83
C GLN A 89 -6.72 -14.75 13.85
N VAL A 90 -6.27 -13.74 14.59
CA VAL A 90 -6.89 -12.40 14.57
C VAL A 90 -6.70 -11.74 13.21
N GLU A 91 -5.52 -11.89 12.63
CA GLU A 91 -5.16 -11.39 11.32
C GLU A 91 -6.03 -11.99 10.21
N ALA A 92 -6.31 -13.29 10.26
CA ALA A 92 -7.24 -13.94 9.33
C ALA A 92 -8.65 -13.33 9.40
N ARG A 93 -9.18 -13.07 10.61
CA ARG A 93 -10.47 -12.38 10.80
C ARG A 93 -10.43 -10.96 10.23
N TRP A 94 -9.33 -10.24 10.42
CA TRP A 94 -9.13 -8.90 9.86
C TRP A 94 -9.16 -8.92 8.33
N ARG A 95 -8.55 -9.93 7.69
CA ARG A 95 -8.56 -10.09 6.22
C ARG A 95 -9.95 -10.27 5.64
N GLU A 96 -10.85 -11.00 6.32
CA GLU A 96 -12.25 -11.19 5.89
C GLU A 96 -12.97 -9.84 5.71
N GLY A 97 -12.64 -8.87 6.57
CA GLY A 97 -13.16 -7.49 6.51
C GLY A 97 -12.60 -6.63 5.37
N LEU A 98 -11.58 -7.09 4.63
CA LEU A 98 -10.97 -6.31 3.55
C LEU A 98 -11.68 -6.47 2.20
N SER A 99 -12.67 -7.35 2.09
CA SER A 99 -13.35 -7.70 0.84
C SER A 99 -13.97 -6.52 0.08
N GLY A 100 -14.36 -5.44 0.79
CA GLY A 100 -14.88 -4.22 0.17
C GLY A 100 -13.80 -3.27 -0.40
N LEU A 101 -12.51 -3.56 -0.20
CA LEU A 101 -11.41 -2.73 -0.69
C LEU A 101 -11.00 -3.12 -2.12
N ARG A 102 -10.34 -2.17 -2.81
CA ARG A 102 -9.77 -2.46 -4.13
C ARG A 102 -8.72 -3.57 -4.06
N PRO A 103 -8.62 -4.45 -5.07
CA PRO A 103 -7.64 -5.55 -5.10
C PRO A 103 -6.19 -5.11 -4.84
N SER A 104 -5.79 -3.97 -5.40
CA SER A 104 -4.46 -3.40 -5.19
C SER A 104 -4.20 -2.99 -3.74
N THR A 105 -5.22 -2.48 -3.04
CA THR A 105 -5.12 -2.16 -1.61
C THR A 105 -4.95 -3.44 -0.79
N ILE A 106 -5.74 -4.47 -1.08
CA ILE A 106 -5.67 -5.77 -0.39
C ILE A 106 -4.29 -6.41 -0.59
N ALA A 107 -3.78 -6.41 -1.82
CA ALA A 107 -2.45 -6.96 -2.13
C ALA A 107 -1.35 -6.19 -1.41
N ALA A 108 -1.39 -4.85 -1.42
CA ALA A 108 -0.40 -4.02 -0.70
C ALA A 108 -0.45 -4.24 0.81
N TYR A 109 -1.64 -4.41 1.40
CA TYR A 109 -1.79 -4.73 2.81
C TYR A 109 -1.22 -6.12 3.13
N SER A 110 -1.56 -7.10 2.31
CA SER A 110 -1.09 -8.49 2.45
C SER A 110 0.42 -8.56 2.38
N GLU A 111 1.05 -7.96 1.36
CA GLU A 111 2.50 -7.95 1.21
C GLU A 111 3.19 -7.33 2.44
N GLN A 112 2.64 -6.25 3.01
CA GLN A 112 3.20 -5.63 4.20
C GLN A 112 3.11 -6.56 5.41
N ILE A 113 1.95 -7.17 5.65
CA ILE A 113 1.72 -8.08 6.78
C ILE A 113 2.54 -9.36 6.64
N ASP A 114 2.52 -10.00 5.48
CA ASP A 114 3.18 -11.28 5.21
C ASP A 114 4.70 -11.15 5.29
N ALA A 115 5.27 -10.06 4.77
CA ALA A 115 6.71 -9.86 4.75
C ALA A 115 7.28 -9.34 6.08
N ARG A 116 6.49 -8.61 6.88
CA ARG A 116 7.02 -7.82 8.01
C ARG A 116 6.43 -8.19 9.37
N VAL A 117 5.20 -8.68 9.43
CA VAL A 117 4.48 -8.91 10.70
C VAL A 117 4.37 -10.39 11.01
N LEU A 118 3.80 -11.19 10.09
CA LEU A 118 3.58 -12.62 10.30
C LEU A 118 4.85 -13.41 10.62
N PRO A 119 6.03 -13.13 10.04
CA PRO A 119 7.26 -13.84 10.40
C PRO A 119 7.66 -13.70 11.87
N VAL A 120 7.12 -12.70 12.58
CA VAL A 120 7.44 -12.40 13.97
C VAL A 120 6.36 -12.89 14.92
N TRP A 121 5.08 -12.66 14.60
CA TRP A 121 3.99 -12.87 15.55
C TRP A 121 2.93 -13.88 15.15
N LYS A 122 2.99 -14.49 13.95
CA LYS A 122 1.92 -15.38 13.45
C LYS A 122 1.42 -16.37 14.51
N ASP A 123 2.33 -17.09 15.15
CA ASP A 123 2.02 -18.14 16.13
C ASP A 123 2.04 -17.64 17.59
N THR A 124 2.23 -16.34 17.80
CA THR A 124 2.27 -15.74 19.15
C THR A 124 0.85 -15.50 19.65
N PRO A 125 0.49 -15.93 20.87
CA PRO A 125 -0.78 -15.57 21.49
C PRO A 125 -0.93 -14.05 21.56
N VAL A 126 -2.06 -13.51 21.08
CA VAL A 126 -2.22 -12.06 20.94
C VAL A 126 -2.13 -11.32 22.29
N GLN A 127 -2.53 -11.97 23.38
CA GLN A 127 -2.41 -11.46 24.75
C GLN A 127 -0.97 -11.37 25.25
N ALA A 128 -0.05 -12.17 24.68
CA ALA A 128 1.36 -12.16 25.06
C ALA A 128 2.11 -10.97 24.45
N ILE A 129 1.60 -10.37 23.37
CA ILE A 129 2.23 -9.24 22.70
C ILE A 129 2.01 -7.97 23.50
N LYS A 130 3.10 -7.34 23.94
CA LYS A 130 3.10 -6.09 24.73
C LYS A 130 3.66 -4.94 23.90
N ARG A 131 3.44 -3.71 24.39
CA ARG A 131 3.96 -2.48 23.77
C ARG A 131 5.46 -2.53 23.47
N ARG A 132 6.26 -3.04 24.42
CA ARG A 132 7.71 -3.20 24.25
C ARG A 132 8.08 -4.06 23.04
N ASP A 133 7.27 -5.08 22.74
CA ASP A 133 7.51 -6.01 21.64
C ASP A 133 7.20 -5.32 20.31
N VAL A 134 6.14 -4.50 20.27
CA VAL A 134 5.81 -3.65 19.11
C VAL A 134 6.91 -2.62 18.84
N GLU A 135 7.43 -1.96 19.87
CA GLU A 135 8.54 -1.02 19.75
C GLU A 135 9.84 -1.70 19.31
N GLN A 136 10.12 -2.91 19.82
CA GLN A 136 11.28 -3.71 19.40
C GLN A 136 11.17 -4.13 17.94
N TRP A 137 10.00 -4.61 17.51
CA TRP A 137 9.71 -4.96 16.12
C TRP A 137 9.94 -3.77 15.18
N LEU A 138 9.39 -2.59 15.50
CA LEU A 138 9.59 -1.38 14.69
C LEU A 138 11.06 -0.98 14.57
N ARG A 139 11.82 -1.05 15.68
CA ARG A 139 13.26 -0.82 15.66
C ARG A 139 13.98 -1.86 14.79
N GLY A 140 13.54 -3.12 14.83
CA GLY A 140 14.06 -4.20 14.00
C GLY A 140 13.86 -3.96 12.50
N LEU A 141 12.67 -3.52 12.08
CA LEU A 141 12.38 -3.16 10.69
C LEU A 141 13.31 -2.06 10.16
N ARG A 142 13.69 -1.12 11.02
CA ARG A 142 14.60 -0.03 10.67
C ARG A 142 16.08 -0.41 10.69
N LYS A 143 16.43 -1.63 11.13
CA LYS A 143 17.82 -2.13 11.18
C LYS A 143 18.11 -3.23 10.16
N LYS A 144 17.13 -4.07 9.83
CA LYS A 144 17.32 -5.23 8.95
C LYS A 144 16.48 -5.07 7.68
N PRO A 145 17.07 -5.19 6.48
CA PRO A 145 16.29 -5.32 5.25
C PRO A 145 15.46 -6.60 5.28
N THR A 146 14.25 -6.52 4.73
CA THR A 146 13.40 -7.70 4.51
C THR A 146 13.96 -8.58 3.39
N ALA A 147 13.58 -9.87 3.34
CA ALA A 147 14.03 -10.80 2.32
C ALA A 147 13.69 -10.34 0.89
N SER A 148 12.56 -9.64 0.70
CA SER A 148 12.15 -9.05 -0.58
C SER A 148 12.97 -7.82 -0.99
N GLN A 149 13.76 -7.25 -0.08
CA GLN A 149 14.66 -6.12 -0.35
C GLN A 149 16.09 -6.57 -0.67
N ARG A 150 16.42 -7.85 -0.52
CA ARG A 150 17.73 -8.37 -0.90
C ARG A 150 17.88 -8.33 -2.42
N LYS A 151 18.88 -7.60 -2.90
CA LYS A 151 19.18 -7.49 -4.33
C LYS A 151 20.40 -8.36 -4.59
N ASN A 152 20.26 -9.39 -5.42
CA ASN A 152 21.37 -10.30 -5.79
C ASN A 152 22.14 -10.93 -4.60
N GLY A 153 21.47 -11.15 -3.46
CA GLY A 153 22.11 -11.70 -2.26
C GLY A 153 22.70 -10.67 -1.29
N GLU A 154 22.76 -9.38 -1.66
CA GLU A 154 23.22 -8.31 -0.78
C GLU A 154 22.09 -7.76 0.13
N PRO A 155 22.42 -7.27 1.34
CA PRO A 155 21.45 -6.61 2.21
C PRO A 155 20.92 -5.34 1.52
N GLY A 156 19.61 -5.28 1.27
CA GLY A 156 18.97 -4.04 0.80
C GLY A 156 18.95 -2.95 1.87
N ASP A 157 18.40 -1.79 1.53
CA ASP A 157 18.23 -0.70 2.49
C ASP A 157 17.24 -1.06 3.61
N PRO A 158 17.43 -0.55 4.84
CA PRO A 158 16.45 -0.67 5.90
C PRO A 158 15.08 -0.12 5.51
N VAL A 159 14.02 -0.60 6.17
CA VAL A 159 12.65 -0.13 5.89
C VAL A 159 12.53 1.37 6.18
N SER A 160 11.99 2.12 5.21
CA SER A 160 11.77 3.57 5.35
C SER A 160 10.82 3.89 6.52
N ALA A 161 10.93 5.10 7.08
CA ALA A 161 10.03 5.55 8.16
C ALA A 161 8.55 5.56 7.72
N ALA A 162 8.28 5.89 6.46
CA ALA A 162 6.93 5.87 5.88
C ALA A 162 6.39 4.43 5.83
N THR A 163 7.18 3.48 5.35
CA THR A 163 6.79 2.07 5.29
C THR A 163 6.59 1.49 6.69
N ALA A 164 7.46 1.81 7.65
CA ALA A 164 7.30 1.39 9.05
C ALA A 164 6.02 1.96 9.69
N THR A 165 5.70 3.23 9.39
CA THR A 165 4.45 3.87 9.82
C THR A 165 3.23 3.16 9.24
N HIS A 166 3.27 2.80 7.96
CA HIS A 166 2.19 2.06 7.32
C HIS A 166 2.02 0.66 7.91
N ALA A 167 3.11 -0.06 8.14
CA ALA A 167 3.06 -1.38 8.79
C ALA A 167 2.45 -1.29 10.20
N LEU A 168 2.83 -0.29 11.01
CA LEU A 168 2.22 -0.05 12.33
C LEU A 168 0.71 0.25 12.22
N LYS A 169 0.29 0.99 11.20
CA LYS A 169 -1.14 1.26 10.95
C LYS A 169 -1.92 -0.03 10.69
N LEU A 170 -1.37 -0.98 9.92
CA LEU A 170 -2.03 -2.26 9.67
C LEU A 170 -2.07 -3.12 10.93
N VAL A 171 -0.98 -3.17 11.70
CA VAL A 171 -0.94 -3.85 13.00
C VAL A 171 -2.00 -3.30 13.96
N ARG A 172 -2.19 -1.97 13.99
CA ARG A 172 -3.28 -1.31 14.74
C ARG A 172 -4.66 -1.79 14.33
N GLN A 173 -4.91 -1.93 13.02
CA GLN A 173 -6.20 -2.44 12.53
C GLN A 173 -6.44 -3.90 12.94
N ILE A 174 -5.40 -4.73 12.93
CA ILE A 174 -5.50 -6.13 13.38
C ILE A 174 -5.79 -6.19 14.89
N PHE A 175 -5.09 -5.39 15.72
CA PHE A 175 -5.39 -5.32 17.15
C PHE A 175 -6.77 -4.74 17.46
N ALA A 176 -7.30 -3.85 16.62
CA ALA A 176 -8.67 -3.36 16.75
C ALA A 176 -9.70 -4.50 16.62
N VAL A 177 -9.45 -5.52 15.78
CA VAL A 177 -10.30 -6.72 15.72
C VAL A 177 -10.24 -7.52 17.02
N ALA A 178 -9.08 -7.60 17.67
CA ALA A 178 -8.94 -8.25 18.98
C ALA A 178 -9.54 -7.45 20.15
N LEU A 179 -9.79 -6.15 19.96
CA LEU A 179 -10.37 -5.22 20.93
C LEU A 179 -11.87 -5.00 20.72
N ASP A 180 -12.49 -5.67 19.74
CA ASP A 180 -13.91 -5.53 19.46
C ASP A 180 -14.74 -5.72 20.75
N PRO A 181 -15.52 -4.71 21.18
CA PRO A 181 -16.30 -4.80 22.41
C PRO A 181 -17.31 -5.95 22.42
N SER A 182 -17.73 -6.44 21.25
CA SER A 182 -18.67 -7.55 21.12
C SER A 182 -18.02 -8.93 21.32
N ASP A 183 -16.74 -9.08 20.98
CA ASP A 183 -15.97 -10.33 21.13
C ASP A 183 -14.51 -10.07 21.57
N PRO A 184 -14.27 -9.44 22.74
CA PRO A 184 -12.91 -9.02 23.10
C PRO A 184 -11.99 -10.22 23.32
N ILE A 185 -10.83 -10.20 22.67
CA ILE A 185 -9.73 -11.18 22.82
C ILE A 185 -8.62 -10.59 23.69
N ILE A 186 -8.44 -9.26 23.62
CA ILE A 186 -7.57 -8.48 24.50
C ILE A 186 -8.35 -7.29 25.07
N THR A 187 -7.88 -6.73 26.19
CA THR A 187 -8.51 -5.59 26.86
C THR A 187 -7.67 -4.32 26.82
N VAL A 188 -6.40 -4.43 26.39
CA VAL A 188 -5.45 -3.32 26.31
C VAL A 188 -4.78 -3.35 24.95
N ASP A 189 -4.79 -2.22 24.25
CA ASP A 189 -4.11 -2.06 22.96
C ASP A 189 -2.58 -1.99 23.16
N PRO A 190 -1.80 -2.97 22.68
CA PRO A 190 -0.35 -2.95 22.78
C PRO A 190 0.30 -1.90 21.87
N THR A 191 -0.42 -1.35 20.89
CA THR A 191 0.10 -0.33 19.97
C THR A 191 -0.14 1.11 20.46
N SER A 192 -0.89 1.26 21.56
CA SER A 192 -1.20 2.54 22.17
C SER A 192 0.09 3.22 22.66
N GLY A 193 0.27 4.47 22.25
CA GLY A 193 1.46 5.29 22.56
C GLY A 193 2.69 5.02 21.69
N VAL A 194 2.68 4.01 20.81
CA VAL A 194 3.82 3.68 19.95
C VAL A 194 3.99 4.74 18.86
N LYS A 195 5.19 5.33 18.78
CA LYS A 195 5.55 6.35 17.78
C LYS A 195 6.64 5.84 16.85
N VAL A 196 6.53 6.17 15.57
CA VAL A 196 7.61 5.97 14.59
C VAL A 196 8.44 7.23 14.54
N ALA A 197 9.76 7.10 14.64
CA ALA A 197 10.67 8.22 14.44
C ALA A 197 10.43 8.80 13.04
N LYS A 198 10.14 10.10 12.95
CA LYS A 198 10.03 10.77 11.66
C LYS A 198 11.36 10.61 10.91
N ALA A 199 11.29 10.41 9.60
CA ALA A 199 12.48 10.60 8.78
C ALA A 199 12.98 12.03 9.02
N THR A 200 14.28 12.20 9.25
CA THR A 200 14.90 13.52 9.10
C THR A 200 14.57 13.99 7.70
N ALA A 201 13.85 15.11 7.58
CA ALA A 201 13.61 15.72 6.29
C ALA A 201 14.98 15.96 5.66
N THR A 202 15.31 15.28 4.57
CA THR A 202 16.45 15.64 3.76
C THR A 202 16.13 17.04 3.24
N SER A 203 16.72 18.06 3.86
CA SER A 203 16.41 19.48 3.62
C SER A 203 16.99 20.00 2.30
N GLY A 204 17.25 19.14 1.33
CA GLY A 204 17.52 19.57 -0.04
C GLY A 204 16.19 19.91 -0.68
N ARG A 205 16.05 21.12 -1.24
CA ARG A 205 14.94 21.41 -2.17
C ARG A 205 14.95 20.29 -3.22
N GLU A 206 13.90 19.48 -3.26
CA GLU A 206 13.75 18.46 -4.30
C GLU A 206 13.75 19.19 -5.65
N ARG A 207 14.87 19.17 -6.36
CA ARG A 207 14.95 19.69 -7.72
C ARG A 207 14.20 18.70 -8.61
N PHE A 208 13.07 19.13 -9.16
CA PHE A 208 12.40 18.38 -10.20
C PHE A 208 13.09 18.59 -11.55
N ALA A 209 13.05 17.57 -12.41
CA ALA A 209 13.68 17.67 -13.72
C ALA A 209 13.00 18.75 -14.58
N SER A 210 13.78 19.54 -15.31
CA SER A 210 13.27 20.57 -16.21
C SER A 210 12.64 19.96 -17.47
N PRO A 211 11.81 20.72 -18.23
CA PRO A 211 11.28 20.26 -19.51
C PRO A 211 12.37 19.78 -20.48
N GLU A 212 13.54 20.44 -20.47
CA GLU A 212 14.69 20.08 -21.30
C GLU A 212 15.36 18.78 -20.84
N GLU A 213 15.43 18.54 -19.53
CA GLU A 213 15.90 17.26 -18.97
C GLU A 213 14.95 16.11 -19.31
N VAL A 214 13.63 16.35 -19.25
CA VAL A 214 12.63 15.37 -19.68
C VAL A 214 12.74 15.06 -21.16
N GLU A 215 12.88 16.09 -22.01
CA GLU A 215 13.07 15.90 -23.46
C GLU A 215 14.35 15.13 -23.76
N ARG A 216 15.44 15.40 -23.03
CA ARG A 216 16.69 14.66 -23.15
C ARG A 216 16.52 13.17 -22.83
N VAL A 217 15.75 12.83 -21.79
CA VAL A 217 15.40 11.44 -21.47
C VAL A 217 14.53 10.82 -22.54
N ALA A 218 13.59 11.56 -23.14
CA ALA A 218 12.76 11.06 -24.23
C ALA A 218 13.58 10.76 -25.50
N LYS A 219 14.50 11.66 -25.89
CA LYS A 219 15.44 11.43 -26.99
C LYS A 219 16.36 10.24 -26.74
N ALA A 220 16.81 10.05 -25.50
CA ALA A 220 17.59 8.86 -25.14
C ALA A 220 16.78 7.57 -25.35
N ALA A 221 15.47 7.58 -25.07
CA ALA A 221 14.59 6.44 -25.36
C ALA A 221 14.40 6.22 -26.87
N ASP A 222 14.23 7.29 -27.65
CA ASP A 222 14.16 7.22 -29.12
C ASP A 222 15.42 6.58 -29.72
N TRP A 223 16.58 7.05 -29.30
CA TRP A 223 17.87 6.50 -29.71
C TRP A 223 18.03 5.03 -29.32
N LEU A 224 17.68 4.66 -28.08
CA LEU A 224 17.74 3.25 -27.64
C LEU A 224 16.81 2.35 -28.43
N ALA A 225 15.67 2.86 -28.90
CA ALA A 225 14.72 2.13 -29.73
C ALA A 225 15.20 1.95 -31.18
N SER A 226 16.00 2.90 -31.71
CA SER A 226 16.59 2.81 -33.05
C SER A 226 17.78 1.85 -33.12
N GLN A 227 18.43 1.57 -31.98
CA GLN A 227 19.56 0.64 -31.95
C GLN A 227 19.13 -0.79 -32.34
N PRO A 228 19.98 -1.52 -33.09
CA PRO A 228 19.72 -2.91 -33.41
C PRO A 228 19.61 -3.74 -32.13
N LYS A 229 18.53 -4.53 -32.03
CA LYS A 229 18.33 -5.44 -30.89
C LYS A 229 19.48 -6.45 -30.88
N ARG A 230 20.34 -6.40 -29.86
CA ARG A 230 21.38 -7.43 -29.67
C ARG A 230 20.72 -8.81 -29.63
N PRO A 231 21.21 -9.81 -30.38
CA PRO A 231 20.63 -11.15 -30.35
C PRO A 231 20.60 -11.66 -28.91
N GLY A 232 19.42 -12.10 -28.49
CA GLY A 232 19.16 -12.49 -27.10
C GLY A 232 20.13 -13.58 -26.66
N ARG A 233 20.84 -13.34 -25.55
CA ARG A 233 21.62 -14.37 -24.86
C ARG A 233 20.65 -15.49 -24.48
N ARG A 234 20.73 -16.61 -25.21
CA ARG A 234 20.12 -17.88 -24.82
C ARG A 234 20.60 -18.18 -23.40
N THR A 235 19.68 -18.41 -22.48
CA THR A 235 19.97 -18.67 -21.07
C THR A 235 20.52 -20.09 -20.91
N ASP A 236 21.74 -20.31 -21.37
CA ASP A 236 22.52 -21.47 -20.94
C ASP A 236 23.39 -20.99 -19.77
N ARG A 237 23.15 -21.60 -18.61
CA ARG A 237 23.89 -21.35 -17.38
C ARG A 237 25.34 -21.77 -17.61
N GLU A 238 26.19 -20.82 -17.92
CA GLU A 238 27.60 -20.85 -17.56
C GLU A 238 28.11 -19.41 -17.46
N ALA A 239 28.75 -19.11 -16.33
CA ALA A 239 29.35 -17.82 -16.05
C ALA A 239 30.72 -17.78 -16.74
N PRO A 240 31.02 -16.76 -17.57
CA PRO A 240 32.40 -16.42 -17.82
C PRO A 240 32.85 -15.52 -16.68
N ALA A 241 33.79 -16.03 -15.89
CA ALA A 241 34.74 -15.20 -15.18
C ALA A 241 35.53 -14.38 -16.20
N ASP A 242 35.94 -13.21 -15.75
CA ASP A 242 36.79 -12.24 -16.46
C ASP A 242 36.09 -11.29 -17.45
N ARG A 243 36.23 -10.00 -17.15
CA ARG A 243 35.88 -8.87 -18.02
C ARG A 243 36.91 -7.76 -17.77
N THR A 244 38.15 -8.00 -18.15
CA THR A 244 39.04 -6.95 -18.62
C THR A 244 38.77 -6.63 -20.09
N GLU A 245 38.49 -5.36 -20.35
CA GLU A 245 38.78 -4.59 -21.57
C GLU A 245 38.40 -5.13 -22.96
N THR A 246 37.43 -4.46 -23.61
CA THR A 246 37.55 -3.76 -24.93
C THR A 246 36.14 -3.18 -25.23
N THR A 247 35.93 -2.02 -25.85
CA THR A 247 36.70 -1.25 -26.84
C THR A 247 36.17 0.20 -26.84
N GLY A 248 37.06 1.18 -27.04
CA GLY A 248 36.69 2.58 -27.22
C GLY A 248 35.90 2.82 -28.51
N SER A 249 34.59 3.01 -28.37
CA SER A 249 33.82 3.88 -29.27
C SER A 249 33.92 5.28 -28.71
N ALA A 250 34.18 6.29 -29.54
CA ALA A 250 33.94 7.68 -29.17
C ALA A 250 32.52 7.81 -28.57
N PRO A 251 32.27 8.72 -27.62
CA PRO A 251 30.92 8.99 -27.16
C PRO A 251 30.07 9.37 -28.37
N VAL A 252 29.17 8.49 -28.79
CA VAL A 252 28.18 8.83 -29.80
C VAL A 252 27.36 9.96 -29.21
N ASP A 253 27.32 11.11 -29.90
CA ASP A 253 26.50 12.24 -29.50
C ASP A 253 25.04 11.95 -29.89
N TRP A 254 24.47 10.95 -29.22
CA TRP A 254 23.10 10.48 -29.40
C TRP A 254 22.06 11.61 -29.25
N ALA A 255 22.44 12.72 -28.61
CA ALA A 255 21.58 13.89 -28.43
C ALA A 255 21.48 14.76 -29.69
N ARG A 256 22.43 14.64 -30.63
CA ARG A 256 22.45 15.35 -31.92
C ARG A 256 21.98 14.51 -33.10
N GLU A 257 21.79 13.20 -32.94
CA GLU A 257 21.22 12.36 -33.98
C GLU A 257 19.74 12.71 -34.19
N ASP A 258 19.35 12.89 -35.45
CA ASP A 258 17.95 13.04 -35.84
C ASP A 258 17.29 11.66 -35.86
N VAL A 259 16.87 11.19 -34.68
CA VAL A 259 16.24 9.89 -34.50
C VAL A 259 14.71 10.04 -34.56
N PRO A 260 14.00 9.20 -35.33
CA PRO A 260 12.54 9.19 -35.32
C PRO A 260 11.97 9.00 -33.91
N VAL A 261 10.87 9.70 -33.61
CA VAL A 261 10.17 9.57 -32.34
C VAL A 261 9.64 8.15 -32.20
N SER A 262 10.11 7.44 -31.18
CA SER A 262 9.63 6.12 -30.80
C SER A 262 8.37 6.24 -29.95
N GLY A 263 7.53 5.18 -29.93
CA GLY A 263 6.38 5.13 -29.02
C GLY A 263 6.77 5.27 -27.54
N ASP A 264 7.95 4.77 -27.16
CA ASP A 264 8.48 4.86 -25.81
C ASP A 264 8.92 6.29 -25.43
N GLY A 265 9.62 6.98 -26.33
CA GLY A 265 9.97 8.40 -26.14
C GLY A 265 8.74 9.30 -26.17
N LEU A 266 7.75 8.99 -27.02
CA LEU A 266 6.47 9.70 -27.05
C LEU A 266 5.69 9.54 -25.73
N LEU A 267 5.69 8.34 -25.14
CA LEU A 267 5.10 8.10 -23.82
C LEU A 267 5.77 8.96 -22.74
N ILE A 268 7.10 9.10 -22.75
CA ILE A 268 7.84 9.96 -21.82
C ILE A 268 7.43 11.44 -22.01
N ARG A 269 7.37 11.91 -23.26
CA ARG A 269 6.95 13.29 -23.58
C ARG A 269 5.53 13.57 -23.10
N LEU A 270 4.59 12.66 -23.35
CA LEU A 270 3.21 12.83 -22.89
C LEU A 270 3.11 12.84 -21.36
N LEU A 271 3.80 11.94 -20.65
CA LEU A 271 3.83 11.94 -19.19
C LEU A 271 4.39 13.26 -18.64
N GLY A 272 5.48 13.76 -19.23
CA GLY A 272 6.12 15.02 -18.85
C GLY A 272 5.33 16.28 -19.24
N ALA A 273 4.50 16.22 -20.28
CA ALA A 273 3.68 17.34 -20.71
C ALA A 273 2.34 17.44 -19.95
N THR A 274 1.76 16.29 -19.57
CA THR A 274 0.40 16.22 -19.02
C THR A 274 0.36 16.01 -17.51
N GLY A 275 1.46 15.50 -16.93
CA GLY A 275 1.50 15.10 -15.53
C GLY A 275 0.58 13.92 -15.20
N CYS A 276 0.08 13.20 -16.21
CA CYS A 276 -0.70 11.98 -16.00
C CYS A 276 0.11 10.94 -15.22
N ARG A 277 -0.58 10.15 -14.39
CA ARG A 277 0.08 9.00 -13.75
C ARG A 277 0.35 7.94 -14.81
N PHE A 278 1.41 7.14 -14.63
CA PHE A 278 1.73 6.06 -15.56
C PHE A 278 0.53 5.13 -15.83
N GLY A 279 -0.20 4.74 -14.78
CA GLY A 279 -1.39 3.90 -14.93
C GLY A 279 -2.52 4.55 -15.75
N GLU A 280 -2.66 5.88 -15.69
CA GLU A 280 -3.63 6.63 -16.52
C GLU A 280 -3.21 6.57 -18.00
N MET A 281 -1.91 6.72 -18.29
CA MET A 281 -1.37 6.68 -19.64
C MET A 281 -1.37 5.25 -20.23
N ALA A 282 -1.07 4.24 -19.40
CA ALA A 282 -1.13 2.83 -19.77
C ALA A 282 -2.55 2.31 -20.01
N ALA A 283 -3.58 3.06 -19.58
CA ALA A 283 -4.99 2.79 -19.85
C ALA A 283 -5.61 3.76 -20.86
N LEU A 284 -4.82 4.68 -21.43
CA LEU A 284 -5.32 5.65 -22.40
C LEU A 284 -5.70 4.92 -23.69
N ARG A 285 -6.93 5.14 -24.14
CA ARG A 285 -7.45 4.57 -25.40
C ARG A 285 -7.42 5.59 -26.52
N VAL A 286 -7.35 5.10 -27.76
CA VAL A 286 -7.31 5.96 -28.96
C VAL A 286 -8.53 6.87 -29.03
N GLY A 287 -9.74 6.35 -28.81
CA GLY A 287 -11.00 7.11 -28.77
C GLY A 287 -11.13 8.09 -27.59
N ARG A 288 -10.05 8.30 -26.82
CA ARG A 288 -9.94 9.29 -25.74
C ARG A 288 -8.97 10.42 -26.09
N LEU A 289 -8.39 10.40 -27.28
CA LEU A 289 -7.58 11.48 -27.81
C LEU A 289 -8.46 12.44 -28.63
N ASP A 290 -8.27 13.72 -28.40
CA ASP A 290 -8.81 14.81 -29.21
C ASP A 290 -7.61 15.47 -29.90
N LEU A 291 -7.27 14.94 -31.09
CA LEU A 291 -6.10 15.35 -31.88
C LEU A 291 -6.41 16.49 -32.85
N ASP A 292 -7.69 16.72 -33.15
CA ASP A 292 -8.15 17.76 -34.08
C ASP A 292 -9.27 18.60 -33.45
N PRO A 293 -8.95 19.34 -32.39
CA PRO A 293 -9.96 20.13 -31.70
C PRO A 293 -10.32 21.38 -32.52
N GLU A 294 -11.54 21.87 -32.32
CA GLU A 294 -12.03 23.13 -32.87
C GLU A 294 -11.00 24.28 -32.71
N PRO A 295 -10.94 25.25 -33.66
CA PRO A 295 -10.05 26.39 -33.57
C PRO A 295 -10.11 27.10 -32.21
N GLY A 296 -8.94 27.42 -31.66
CA GLY A 296 -8.82 28.03 -30.33
C GLY A 296 -8.84 27.05 -29.15
N ARG A 297 -9.04 25.75 -29.38
CA ARG A 297 -8.85 24.70 -28.35
C ARG A 297 -7.51 23.99 -28.52
N ALA A 298 -6.92 23.62 -27.38
CA ALA A 298 -5.74 22.78 -27.35
C ALA A 298 -6.13 21.31 -27.54
N PRO A 299 -5.30 20.50 -28.22
CA PRO A 299 -5.51 19.07 -28.28
C PRO A 299 -5.45 18.50 -26.87
N SER A 300 -6.22 17.45 -26.62
CA SER A 300 -6.42 16.94 -25.26
C SER A 300 -6.56 15.43 -25.21
N LEU A 301 -6.26 14.87 -24.05
CA LEU A 301 -6.58 13.48 -23.73
C LEU A 301 -7.64 13.43 -22.63
N PHE A 302 -8.52 12.44 -22.67
CA PHE A 302 -9.51 12.21 -21.63
C PHE A 302 -9.12 11.04 -20.74
N VAL A 303 -8.63 11.36 -19.53
CA VAL A 303 -8.35 10.36 -18.50
C VAL A 303 -9.67 9.85 -17.93
N ARG A 304 -9.99 8.59 -18.20
CA ARG A 304 -11.19 7.92 -17.68
C ARG A 304 -10.90 6.62 -16.95
N GLU A 305 -9.81 5.95 -17.31
CA GLU A 305 -9.40 4.66 -16.77
C GLU A 305 -7.96 4.75 -16.23
N ALA A 306 -7.59 3.81 -15.39
CA ALA A 306 -6.22 3.60 -14.95
C ALA A 306 -5.92 2.09 -14.88
N ALA A 307 -4.72 1.72 -15.33
CA ALA A 307 -4.19 0.38 -15.27
C ALA A 307 -3.35 0.20 -13.99
N VAL A 308 -3.62 -0.86 -13.25
CA VAL A 308 -2.89 -1.22 -12.01
C VAL A 308 -2.56 -2.71 -12.04
N GLU A 309 -1.28 -3.03 -11.83
CA GLU A 309 -0.83 -4.41 -11.67
C GLU A 309 -1.03 -4.86 -10.22
N VAL A 310 -1.70 -6.01 -10.03
CA VAL A 310 -1.93 -6.63 -8.73
C VAL A 310 -1.56 -8.10 -8.86
N ASN A 311 -0.54 -8.54 -8.11
CA ASN A 311 -0.06 -9.93 -8.14
C ASN A 311 0.22 -10.47 -9.57
N GLY A 312 0.77 -9.63 -10.45
CA GLY A 312 1.09 -9.97 -11.85
C GLY A 312 -0.06 -9.79 -12.84
N VAL A 313 -1.27 -9.55 -12.36
CA VAL A 313 -2.48 -9.36 -13.17
C VAL A 313 -2.76 -7.87 -13.38
N MET A 314 -3.00 -7.47 -14.62
CA MET A 314 -3.36 -6.10 -14.95
C MET A 314 -4.86 -5.90 -14.74
N HIS A 315 -5.22 -4.92 -13.92
CA HIS A 315 -6.58 -4.45 -13.74
C HIS A 315 -6.73 -3.07 -14.37
N VAL A 316 -7.62 -2.95 -15.35
CA VAL A 316 -7.99 -1.68 -15.97
C VAL A 316 -9.41 -1.33 -15.52
N GLY A 317 -9.60 -0.10 -15.04
CA GLY A 317 -10.91 0.36 -14.62
C GLY A 317 -10.89 1.82 -14.18
N LEU A 318 -11.97 2.27 -13.53
CA LEU A 318 -12.07 3.66 -13.09
C LEU A 318 -10.96 4.02 -12.10
N PRO A 319 -10.41 5.25 -12.19
CA PRO A 319 -9.45 5.78 -11.24
C PRO A 319 -9.92 5.69 -9.80
N LYS A 320 -8.98 5.87 -8.87
CA LYS A 320 -9.25 5.81 -7.42
C LYS A 320 -10.26 6.87 -6.98
N THR A 321 -10.22 8.05 -7.59
CA THR A 321 -11.07 9.19 -7.22
C THR A 321 -11.74 9.77 -8.46
N THR A 322 -12.88 10.42 -8.25
CA THR A 322 -13.66 11.08 -9.31
C THR A 322 -12.89 12.24 -9.95
N GLU A 323 -12.06 12.95 -9.18
CA GLU A 323 -11.25 14.08 -9.68
C GLU A 323 -10.13 13.65 -10.64
N SER A 324 -9.79 12.36 -10.64
CA SER A 324 -8.86 11.82 -11.63
C SER A 324 -9.49 11.70 -13.02
N ILE A 325 -10.83 11.68 -13.12
CA ILE A 325 -11.56 11.66 -14.39
C ILE A 325 -11.61 13.08 -14.95
N ARG A 326 -10.83 13.35 -16.00
CA ARG A 326 -10.60 14.73 -16.47
C ARG A 326 -10.06 14.76 -17.90
N ARG A 327 -10.28 15.89 -18.58
CA ARG A 327 -9.55 16.22 -19.81
C ARG A 327 -8.26 16.94 -19.45
N VAL A 328 -7.17 16.54 -20.09
CA VAL A 328 -5.85 17.15 -19.91
C VAL A 328 -5.38 17.68 -21.26
N PRO A 329 -5.19 19.00 -21.42
CA PRO A 329 -4.62 19.55 -22.63
C PRO A 329 -3.13 19.20 -22.74
N PHE A 330 -2.62 19.13 -23.96
CA PHE A 330 -1.19 18.97 -24.23
C PHE A 330 -0.76 19.85 -25.42
N ARG A 331 0.56 19.97 -25.64
CA ARG A 331 1.10 20.83 -26.71
C ARG A 331 0.76 20.27 -28.10
N ARG A 332 0.38 21.16 -29.02
CA ARG A 332 0.03 20.80 -30.41
C ARG A 332 1.17 20.11 -31.17
N SER A 333 2.43 20.34 -30.76
CA SER A 333 3.60 19.65 -31.30
C SER A 333 3.61 18.13 -31.10
N LEU A 334 2.81 17.58 -30.18
CA LEU A 334 2.70 16.14 -29.96
C LEU A 334 1.63 15.46 -30.83
N VAL A 335 0.80 16.22 -31.57
CA VAL A 335 -0.28 15.67 -32.39
C VAL A 335 0.27 14.81 -33.51
N GLU A 336 1.23 15.32 -34.29
CA GLU A 336 1.78 14.58 -35.43
C GLU A 336 2.55 13.33 -34.98
N PRO A 337 3.45 13.37 -33.98
CA PRO A 337 4.05 12.15 -33.44
C PRO A 337 3.03 11.12 -32.94
N LEU A 338 1.91 11.57 -32.36
CA LEU A 338 0.83 10.66 -31.96
C LEU A 338 0.15 10.00 -33.16
N ARG A 339 -0.19 10.76 -34.20
CA ARG A 339 -0.79 10.20 -35.42
C ARG A 339 0.14 9.16 -36.05
N THR A 340 1.40 9.52 -36.26
CA THR A 340 2.42 8.60 -36.80
C THR A 340 2.56 7.33 -35.96
N HIS A 341 2.58 7.45 -34.62
CA HIS A 341 2.64 6.29 -33.72
C HIS A 341 1.42 5.38 -33.86
N LEU A 342 0.21 5.95 -33.91
CA LEU A 342 -1.04 5.21 -34.04
C LEU A 342 -1.18 4.53 -35.40
N GLU A 343 -0.76 5.20 -36.48
CA GLU A 343 -0.71 4.66 -37.84
C GLU A 343 0.28 3.51 -37.96
N HIS A 344 1.50 3.68 -37.46
CA HIS A 344 2.51 2.60 -37.46
C HIS A 344 2.08 1.38 -36.65
N ALA A 345 1.32 1.60 -35.57
CA ALA A 345 0.75 0.53 -34.77
C ALA A 345 -0.51 -0.09 -35.42
N GLY A 346 -1.07 0.52 -36.46
CA GLY A 346 -2.29 0.05 -37.13
C GLY A 346 -3.55 0.16 -36.28
N ILE A 347 -3.60 1.13 -35.36
CA ILE A 347 -4.69 1.29 -34.37
C ILE A 347 -5.36 2.67 -34.43
N LEU A 348 -5.04 3.50 -35.42
CA LEU A 348 -5.58 4.87 -35.52
C LEU A 348 -7.12 4.89 -35.48
N ASP A 349 -7.76 3.92 -36.12
CA ASP A 349 -9.23 3.80 -36.21
C ASP A 349 -9.84 2.85 -35.16
N ASP A 350 -9.04 2.32 -34.21
CA ASP A 350 -9.52 1.45 -33.14
C ASP A 350 -9.68 2.23 -31.83
N ASP A 351 -10.88 2.78 -31.62
CA ASP A 351 -11.24 3.54 -30.42
C ASP A 351 -10.98 2.81 -29.09
N ALA A 352 -11.02 1.47 -29.10
CA ALA A 352 -10.86 0.64 -27.91
C ALA A 352 -9.39 0.29 -27.63
N ALA A 353 -8.52 0.34 -28.64
CA ALA A 353 -7.09 0.05 -28.49
C ALA A 353 -6.42 0.98 -27.47
N PHE A 354 -5.43 0.46 -26.76
CA PHE A 354 -4.56 1.28 -25.93
C PHE A 354 -3.56 2.02 -26.81
N VAL A 355 -3.41 3.34 -26.59
CA VAL A 355 -2.44 4.18 -27.29
C VAL A 355 -1.02 3.63 -27.13
N PHE A 356 -0.70 3.15 -25.92
CA PHE A 356 0.55 2.48 -25.63
C PHE A 356 0.26 1.09 -25.06
N SER A 357 0.66 0.05 -25.79
CA SER A 357 0.34 -1.34 -25.47
C SER A 357 1.58 -2.22 -25.41
N GLN A 358 1.41 -3.39 -24.82
CA GLN A 358 2.33 -4.50 -24.94
C GLN A 358 2.14 -5.18 -26.31
N SER A 359 3.04 -6.10 -26.66
CA SER A 359 2.97 -6.84 -27.94
C SER A 359 1.70 -7.69 -28.09
N ASP A 360 1.01 -8.01 -27.00
CA ASP A 360 -0.27 -8.72 -26.98
C ASP A 360 -1.48 -7.77 -27.01
N GLY A 361 -1.27 -6.47 -27.20
CA GLY A 361 -2.33 -5.44 -27.16
C GLY A 361 -2.77 -5.05 -25.75
N GLY A 362 -2.22 -5.67 -24.70
CA GLY A 362 -2.55 -5.38 -23.31
C GLY A 362 -1.96 -4.06 -22.78
N ALA A 363 -2.48 -3.59 -21.66
CA ALA A 363 -1.98 -2.38 -20.99
C ALA A 363 -0.51 -2.52 -20.57
N LEU A 364 0.28 -1.45 -20.72
CA LEU A 364 1.69 -1.45 -20.33
C LEU A 364 1.90 -1.70 -18.83
N ARG A 365 2.88 -2.56 -18.52
CA ARG A 365 3.34 -2.83 -17.16
C ARG A 365 4.49 -1.91 -16.78
N LEU A 366 4.26 -1.02 -15.80
CA LEU A 366 5.25 -0.03 -15.33
C LEU A 366 6.61 -0.66 -15.02
N ARG A 367 6.62 -1.75 -14.25
CA ARG A 367 7.87 -2.38 -13.80
C ARG A 367 8.71 -2.90 -14.99
N ASN A 368 8.05 -3.51 -15.97
CA ASN A 368 8.70 -4.06 -17.15
C ASN A 368 9.19 -2.96 -18.09
N TRP A 369 8.32 -1.99 -18.39
CA TRP A 369 8.65 -0.84 -19.21
C TRP A 369 9.80 -0.02 -18.59
N SER A 370 9.71 0.30 -17.30
CA SER A 370 10.72 1.08 -16.61
C SER A 370 12.09 0.39 -16.61
N LYS A 371 12.13 -0.93 -16.37
CA LYS A 371 13.37 -1.70 -16.41
C LYS A 371 14.00 -1.74 -17.81
N ARG A 372 13.17 -1.87 -18.85
CA ARG A 372 13.62 -2.07 -20.24
C ARG A 372 13.97 -0.78 -20.97
N VAL A 373 13.26 0.32 -20.67
CA VAL A 373 13.26 1.54 -21.47
C VAL A 373 13.65 2.73 -20.61
N PHE A 374 12.82 3.07 -19.62
CA PHE A 374 12.95 4.32 -18.89
C PHE A 374 14.26 4.43 -18.10
N ARG A 375 14.64 3.41 -17.32
CA ARG A 375 15.86 3.44 -16.52
C ARG A 375 17.13 3.50 -17.39
N PRO A 376 17.25 2.71 -18.48
CA PRO A 376 18.32 2.90 -19.46
C PRO A 376 18.36 4.31 -20.05
N ALA A 377 17.22 4.88 -20.46
CA ALA A 377 17.15 6.22 -21.03
C ALA A 377 17.57 7.31 -20.02
N VAL A 378 17.11 7.21 -18.77
CA VAL A 378 17.50 8.09 -17.67
C VAL A 378 19.01 8.04 -17.40
N ALA A 379 19.59 6.83 -17.37
CA ALA A 379 21.02 6.63 -17.19
C ALA A 379 21.83 7.21 -18.35
N LEU A 380 21.38 7.02 -19.60
CA LEU A 380 22.02 7.56 -20.79
C LEU A 380 21.95 9.10 -20.83
N ALA A 381 20.83 9.67 -20.41
CA ALA A 381 20.60 11.11 -20.34
C ALA A 381 21.32 11.81 -19.17
N GLY A 382 21.82 11.05 -18.19
CA GLY A 382 22.49 11.58 -17.01
C GLY A 382 21.58 12.43 -16.12
N VAL A 383 20.28 12.11 -16.08
CA VAL A 383 19.27 12.84 -15.28
C VAL A 383 18.88 12.00 -14.06
N ASP A 384 18.72 12.60 -12.89
CA ASP A 384 18.10 11.90 -11.76
C ASP A 384 16.57 12.01 -11.86
N LEU A 385 15.95 10.98 -12.45
CA LEU A 385 14.52 10.98 -12.72
C LEU A 385 13.91 9.60 -12.54
N ASN A 386 12.82 9.54 -11.77
CA ASN A 386 11.93 8.39 -11.71
C ASN A 386 10.63 8.68 -12.50
N VAL A 387 9.83 7.66 -12.77
CA VAL A 387 8.60 7.80 -13.59
C VAL A 387 7.59 8.75 -12.95
N HIS A 388 7.48 8.77 -11.62
CA HIS A 388 6.62 9.74 -10.93
C HIS A 388 7.20 11.16 -10.99
N GLY A 389 8.52 11.30 -11.08
CA GLY A 389 9.22 12.56 -11.30
C GLY A 389 8.75 13.30 -12.56
N LEU A 390 8.36 12.60 -13.64
CA LEU A 390 7.79 13.22 -14.84
C LEU A 390 6.53 14.06 -14.53
N ARG A 391 5.72 13.60 -13.57
CA ARG A 391 4.54 14.34 -13.11
C ARG A 391 4.92 15.58 -12.32
N HIS A 392 5.98 15.50 -11.51
CA HIS A 392 6.49 16.67 -10.80
C HIS A 392 7.06 17.69 -11.79
N SER A 393 7.82 17.25 -12.80
CA SER A 393 8.30 18.09 -13.90
C SER A 393 7.16 18.79 -14.64
N ALA A 394 6.07 18.07 -14.97
CA ALA A 394 4.89 18.65 -15.62
C ALA A 394 4.24 19.73 -14.75
N ALA A 395 4.11 19.48 -13.44
CA ALA A 395 3.55 20.42 -12.49
C ALA A 395 4.40 21.69 -12.42
N THR A 396 5.70 21.57 -12.21
CA THR A 396 6.64 22.69 -12.16
C THR A 396 6.63 23.50 -13.46
N ALA A 397 6.59 22.83 -14.62
CA ALA A 397 6.48 23.52 -15.91
C ALA A 397 5.18 24.35 -16.01
N ALA A 398 4.04 23.77 -15.64
CA ALA A 398 2.76 24.48 -15.64
C ALA A 398 2.75 25.69 -14.70
N ILE A 399 3.40 25.59 -13.53
CA ILE A 399 3.55 26.69 -12.58
C ILE A 399 4.37 27.83 -13.19
N ARG A 400 5.48 27.51 -13.85
CA ARG A 400 6.34 28.48 -14.52
C ARG A 400 5.67 29.15 -15.73
N GLU A 401 4.71 28.46 -16.34
CA GLU A 401 3.83 29.04 -17.37
C GLU A 401 2.70 29.92 -16.78
N GLY A 402 2.70 30.16 -15.47
CA GLY A 402 1.77 31.07 -14.79
C GLY A 402 0.45 30.43 -14.36
N MET A 403 0.33 29.10 -14.38
CA MET A 403 -0.91 28.45 -13.92
C MET A 403 -1.10 28.60 -12.42
N THR A 404 -2.34 28.84 -12.01
CA THR A 404 -2.73 28.91 -10.59
C THR A 404 -2.67 27.52 -9.94
N PRO A 405 -2.54 27.44 -8.60
CA PRO A 405 -2.57 26.16 -7.88
C PRO A 405 -3.81 25.31 -8.17
N VAL A 406 -4.96 25.95 -8.40
CA VAL A 406 -6.22 25.28 -8.74
C VAL A 406 -6.18 24.68 -10.14
N GLN A 407 -5.65 25.40 -11.14
CA GLN A 407 -5.49 24.89 -12.50
C GLN A 407 -4.53 23.69 -12.53
N VAL A 408 -3.38 23.80 -11.87
CA VAL A 408 -2.40 22.70 -11.76
C VAL A 408 -3.02 21.49 -11.04
N ALA A 409 -3.69 21.70 -9.90
CA ALA A 409 -4.39 20.64 -9.18
C ALA A 409 -5.43 19.91 -10.07
N ARG A 410 -6.16 20.67 -10.89
CA ARG A 410 -7.16 20.14 -11.81
C ARG A 410 -6.52 19.30 -12.91
N ILE A 411 -5.45 19.79 -13.56
CA ILE A 411 -4.68 19.04 -14.58
C ILE A 411 -4.06 17.78 -14.00
N LEU A 412 -3.60 17.84 -12.76
CA LEU A 412 -3.00 16.69 -12.07
C LEU A 412 -4.07 15.71 -11.53
N GLY A 413 -5.33 16.11 -11.41
CA GLY A 413 -6.37 15.28 -10.80
C GLY A 413 -6.13 15.05 -9.31
N HIS A 414 -5.76 16.12 -8.59
CA HIS A 414 -5.70 16.11 -7.13
C HIS A 414 -7.11 16.29 -6.55
N SER A 415 -7.45 15.47 -5.55
CA SER A 415 -8.75 15.58 -4.87
C SER A 415 -8.92 16.89 -4.09
N LYS A 416 -7.81 17.54 -3.74
CA LYS A 416 -7.77 18.84 -3.06
C LYS A 416 -6.60 19.68 -3.60
N PRO A 417 -6.78 20.99 -3.83
CA PRO A 417 -5.69 21.89 -4.25
C PRO A 417 -4.54 21.97 -3.24
N SER A 418 -4.80 21.73 -1.94
CA SER A 418 -3.76 21.73 -0.90
C SER A 418 -2.62 20.77 -1.21
N ILE A 419 -2.90 19.61 -1.83
CA ILE A 419 -1.87 18.64 -2.23
C ILE A 419 -0.84 19.29 -3.18
N THR A 420 -1.30 20.14 -4.10
CA THR A 420 -0.41 20.87 -5.00
C THR A 420 0.42 21.88 -4.24
N LEU A 421 -0.18 22.63 -3.32
CA LEU A 421 0.52 23.63 -2.51
C LEU A 421 1.54 22.99 -1.55
N ASP A 422 1.20 21.87 -0.93
CA ASP A 422 2.07 21.11 -0.02
C ASP A 422 3.38 20.68 -0.71
N ILE A 423 3.33 20.42 -2.02
CA ILE A 423 4.46 19.92 -2.81
C ILE A 423 5.20 21.06 -3.52
N TYR A 424 4.48 21.97 -4.17
CA TYR A 424 5.05 22.92 -5.15
C TYR A 424 4.96 24.39 -4.74
N SER A 425 4.53 24.72 -3.52
CA SER A 425 4.42 26.12 -3.04
C SER A 425 5.65 26.98 -3.33
N HIS A 426 6.84 26.39 -3.27
CA HIS A 426 8.12 27.06 -3.52
C HIS A 426 8.42 27.39 -4.99
N GLU A 427 7.64 26.88 -5.95
CA GLU A 427 7.81 27.18 -7.38
C GLU A 427 6.98 28.39 -7.83
N TRP A 428 5.99 28.83 -7.04
CA TRP A 428 5.24 30.05 -7.36
C TRP A 428 6.07 31.29 -7.02
N PRO A 429 6.03 32.33 -7.88
CA PRO A 429 6.72 33.58 -7.61
C PRO A 429 6.21 34.22 -6.32
N ASP A 430 7.15 34.67 -5.50
CA ASP A 430 6.86 35.46 -4.30
C ASP A 430 6.69 36.92 -4.71
N ASN A 431 5.44 37.38 -4.80
CA ASN A 431 5.11 38.75 -5.22
C ASN A 431 4.80 39.66 -4.02
N LEU A 432 5.36 39.38 -2.83
CA LEU A 432 5.16 40.24 -1.64
C LEU A 432 5.64 41.69 -1.86
N THR A 433 6.55 41.93 -2.80
CA THR A 433 7.01 43.29 -3.17
C THR A 433 5.96 44.11 -3.92
N ALA A 434 5.03 43.48 -4.64
CA ALA A 434 3.96 44.17 -5.38
C ALA A 434 2.91 44.84 -4.46
N ILE A 435 2.97 44.60 -3.15
CA ILE A 435 2.09 45.23 -2.15
C ILE A 435 2.64 46.61 -1.75
N GLY A 436 3.94 46.88 -1.97
CA GLY A 436 4.61 48.11 -1.53
C GLY A 436 4.80 49.18 -2.61
N GLU A 437 4.32 48.95 -3.82
CA GLU A 437 4.36 49.93 -4.90
C GLU A 437 2.97 50.58 -5.03
N ASP A 438 2.86 51.84 -4.61
CA ASP A 438 1.71 52.69 -4.94
C ASP A 438 1.89 53.15 -6.41
N ASP A 439 0.87 52.96 -7.26
CA ASP A 439 0.83 53.38 -8.67
C ASP A 439 1.09 54.88 -8.90
#